data_AF-A0A7W7MRD4-F1
#
_entry.id   AF-A0A7W7MRD4-F1
#
_cell.length_a   1.000
_cell.length_b   1.000
_cell.length_c   1.000
_cell.angle_alpha   90.00
_cell.angle_beta   90.00
_cell.angle_gamma   90.00
#
_symmetry.space_group_name_H-M   'P 1'
#
loop_
_entity.id
_entity.type
_entity.pdbx_description
1 polymer ?
#
loop_
_entity_poly.entity_id
_entity_poly.type
_entity_poly.pdbx_seq_one_letter_code
_entity_poly.pdbx_strand_id
1 'polypeptide(L)' 'MHGEILNLLDCHLSELQALRRELSGRHAALPGERRRVAAATASAAERYARTLSSMLTDVDGQLPAAP' A
#
# COMPACT_ATOMS: atom_id res chain seq x y z
N MET A 1 -12.47 -12.64 3.45
CA MET A 1 -11.03 -12.57 3.81
C MET A 1 -10.03 -12.79 2.68
N HIS A 2 -9.86 -13.98 2.07
CA HIS A 2 -8.91 -14.13 0.95
C HIS A 2 -9.18 -13.14 -0.20
N GLY A 3 -10.44 -12.93 -0.57
CA GLY A 3 -10.83 -11.92 -1.57
C GLY A 3 -10.63 -10.46 -1.11
N GLU A 4 -10.68 -10.19 0.20
CA GLU A 4 -10.43 -8.85 0.75
C GLU A 4 -8.94 -8.51 0.73
N ILE A 5 -8.08 -9.49 1.04
CA ILE A 5 -6.62 -9.36 0.94
C ILE A 5 -6.22 -9.14 -0.53
N LEU A 6 -6.80 -9.89 -1.47
CA LEU A 6 -6.54 -9.71 -2.90
C LEU A 6 -7.01 -8.33 -3.39
N ASN A 7 -8.21 -7.90 -2.99
CA ASN A 7 -8.70 -6.56 -3.33
C ASN A 7 -7.83 -5.44 -2.73
N LEU A 8 -7.35 -5.62 -1.49
CA LEU A 8 -6.41 -4.67 -0.86
C LEU A 8 -5.09 -4.60 -1.63
N LEU A 9 -4.56 -5.75 -2.06
CA LEU A 9 -3.35 -5.83 -2.88
C LEU A 9 -3.56 -5.13 -4.23
N ASP A 10 -4.67 -5.37 -4.91
CA ASP A 10 -4.98 -4.75 -6.20
C ASP A 10 -5.10 -3.22 -6.08
N CYS A 11 -5.79 -2.74 -5.05
CA CYS A 11 -5.87 -1.31 -4.73
C CYS A 11 -4.48 -0.70 -4.51
N HIS A 12 -3.63 -1.37 -3.73
CA HIS A 12 -2.28 -0.86 -3.45
C HIS A 12 -1.38 -0.88 -4.69
N LEU A 13 -1.42 -1.93 -5.50
CA LEU A 13 -0.68 -2.01 -6.75
C LEU A 13 -1.12 -0.93 -7.73
N SER A 14 -2.42 -0.63 -7.80
CA SER A 14 -2.94 0.47 -8.62
C SER A 14 -2.40 1.83 -8.17
N GLU A 15 -2.38 2.10 -6.87
CA GLU A 15 -1.82 3.34 -6.29
C GLU A 15 -0.31 3.47 -6.60
N LEU A 16 0.47 2.42 -6.36
CA LEU A 16 1.91 2.43 -6.66
C LEU A 16 2.20 2.59 -8.15
N GLN A 17 1.38 2.00 -9.02
CA GLN A 17 1.51 2.18 -10.46
C GLN A 17 1.24 3.63 -10.87
N ALA A 18 0.27 4.30 -10.26
CA ALA A 18 0.01 5.72 -10.51
C ALA A 18 1.20 6.59 -10.09
N LEU A 19 1.71 6.40 -8.86
CA LEU A 19 2.89 7.12 -8.35
C LEU A 19 4.15 6.86 -9.20
N ARG A 20 4.32 5.62 -9.69
CA ARG A 20 5.41 5.28 -10.62
C ARG A 20 5.27 6.03 -11.95
N ARG A 21 4.06 6.14 -12.49
CA ARG A 21 3.80 6.92 -13.72
C ARG A 21 4.08 8.40 -13.50
N GLU A 22 3.78 8.94 -12.32
CA GLU A 22 4.13 10.32 -11.97
C GLU A 22 5.65 10.53 -11.88
N LEU A 23 6.39 9.60 -11.26
CA LEU A 23 7.86 9.66 -11.18
C LEU A 23 8.56 9.52 -12.54
N SER A 24 8.04 8.63 -13.40
CA SER A 24 8.58 8.39 -14.74
C SER A 24 8.08 9.38 -15.79
N GLY A 25 7.01 10.11 -15.47
CA GLY A 25 6.43 11.13 -16.33
C GLY A 25 7.34 12.34 -16.47
N ARG A 26 7.37 12.92 -17.68
CA ARG A 26 8.04 14.21 -17.95
C ARG A 26 7.46 15.38 -17.12
N HIS A 27 6.30 15.21 -16.49
CA HIS A 27 5.63 16.22 -15.67
C HIS A 27 6.26 16.45 -14.30
N ALA A 28 7.08 15.53 -13.77
CA ALA A 28 7.85 15.77 -12.54
C ALA A 28 9.07 16.65 -12.82
N ALA A 29 8.82 17.81 -13.42
CA ALA A 29 9.79 18.80 -13.88
C ALA A 29 10.01 19.91 -12.84
N LEU A 30 9.13 20.05 -11.84
CA LEU A 30 9.28 21.08 -10.82
C LEU A 30 10.17 20.61 -9.66
N PRO A 31 11.03 21.50 -9.13
CA PRO A 31 11.80 21.21 -7.92
C PRO A 31 10.90 20.80 -6.77
N GLY A 32 11.15 19.61 -6.20
CA GLY A 32 10.42 19.09 -5.03
C GLY A 32 9.25 18.15 -5.37
N GLU A 33 8.72 18.14 -6.58
CA GLU A 33 7.64 17.20 -6.95
C GLU A 33 8.12 15.74 -6.91
N ARG A 34 9.28 15.44 -7.49
CA ARG A 34 9.86 14.09 -7.41
C ARG A 34 10.03 13.61 -5.97
N ARG A 35 10.43 14.53 -5.06
CA ARG A 35 10.58 14.22 -3.63
C ARG A 35 9.23 13.98 -2.97
N ARG A 36 8.20 14.76 -3.32
CA ARG A 36 6.83 14.57 -2.83
C ARG A 36 6.26 13.24 -3.29
N VAL A 37 6.40 12.89 -4.57
CA VAL A 37 5.90 11.62 -5.11
C VAL A 37 6.69 10.42 -4.53
N ALA A 38 8.01 10.56 -4.34
CA ALA A 38 8.80 9.54 -3.65
C ALA A 38 8.36 9.35 -2.18
N ALA A 39 8.10 10.44 -1.46
CA ALA A 39 7.56 10.38 -0.11
C ALA A 39 6.16 9.75 -0.08
N ALA A 40 5.29 10.11 -1.01
CA ALA A 40 3.96 9.51 -1.16
C ALA A 40 4.05 8.01 -1.45
N THR A 41 5.02 7.56 -2.24
CA THR A 41 5.29 6.14 -2.51
C THR A 41 5.66 5.39 -1.23
N ALA A 42 6.57 5.95 -0.42
CA ALA A 42 6.95 5.35 0.86
C ALA A 42 5.77 5.29 1.84
N SER A 43 4.99 6.36 1.96
CA SER A 43 3.80 6.39 2.80
C SER A 43 2.72 5.42 2.34
N ALA A 44 2.51 5.26 1.03
CA ALA A 44 1.57 4.27 0.48
C ALA A 44 1.98 2.85 0.87
N ALA A 45 3.27 2.50 0.71
CA ALA A 45 3.80 1.19 1.08
C ALA A 45 3.66 0.92 2.59
N GLU A 46 3.95 1.92 3.43
CA GLU A 46 3.78 1.79 4.89
C GLU A 46 2.32 1.57 5.29
N ARG A 47 1.38 2.32 4.68
CA ARG A 47 -0.06 2.14 4.93
C ARG A 47 -0.51 0.73 4.56
N TYR A 48 -0.11 0.24 3.39
CA TYR A 48 -0.44 -1.12 2.96
C TYR A 48 0.08 -2.17 3.95
N ALA A 49 1.35 -2.05 4.36
CA ALA A 49 1.94 -2.96 5.34
C ALA A 49 1.15 -2.96 6.66
N ARG A 50 0.80 -1.78 7.19
CA ARG A 50 0.00 -1.65 8.42
C ARG A 50 -1.39 -2.27 8.27
N THR A 51 -2.09 -2.00 7.18
CA THR A 51 -3.43 -2.55 6.93
C THR A 51 -3.40 -4.07 6.79
N LEU A 52 -2.43 -4.61 6.04
CA LEU A 52 -2.25 -6.05 5.89
C LEU A 52 -1.92 -6.71 7.23
N SER A 53 -0.99 -6.14 8.01
CA SER A 53 -0.66 -6.67 9.34
C SER A 53 -1.88 -6.67 10.28
N SER A 54 -2.70 -5.62 10.25
CA SER A 54 -3.94 -5.57 11.04
C SER A 54 -4.92 -6.66 10.63
N MET A 55 -5.13 -6.83 9.32
CA MET A 55 -6.02 -7.87 8.80
C MET A 55 -5.54 -9.28 9.17
N LEU A 56 -4.23 -9.55 9.09
CA LEU A 56 -3.66 -10.84 9.45
C LEU A 56 -3.74 -11.10 10.96
N THR A 57 -3.49 -10.08 11.80
CA THR A 57 -3.60 -10.20 13.26
C THR A 57 -5.04 -10.50 13.69
N ASP A 58 -6.03 -9.90 13.04
CA ASP A 58 -7.44 -10.24 13.27
C ASP A 58 -7.76 -11.70 12.93
N VAL A 59 -7.05 -12.33 11.98
CA VAL A 59 -7.21 -13.78 11.71
C VAL A 59 -6.67 -14.61 12.86
N ASP A 60 -5.45 -14.28 13.29
CA ASP A 60 -4.76 -15.03 14.32
C ASP A 60 -5.47 -14.91 15.67
N GLY A 61 -6.09 -13.75 15.94
CA GLY A 61 -6.94 -13.53 17.12
C GLY A 61 -8.30 -14.25 17.08
N GLN A 62 -8.72 -14.74 15.92
CA GLN A 62 -10.00 -15.44 15.73
C GLN A 62 -9.86 -16.97 15.72
N LEU A 63 -8.62 -17.50 15.76
CA LEU A 63 -8.37 -18.90 16.08
C LEU A 63 -8.70 -19.12 17.56
N PRO A 64 -9.72 -19.92 17.92
CA PRO A 64 -9.97 -20.23 19.32
C PRO A 64 -8.72 -20.90 19.89
N ALA A 65 -8.28 -20.42 21.06
CA ALA A 65 -7.35 -21.16 21.89
C ALA A 65 -7.96 -22.54 22.14
N ALA A 66 -7.42 -23.56 21.48
CA ALA A 66 -7.83 -24.94 21.70
C ALA A 66 -7.51 -25.33 23.16
N PRO A 67 -8.38 -26.11 23.82
CA PRO A 67 -8.26 -26.46 25.24
C PRO A 67 -7.01 -27.28 25.57
#